data_AF-A0A6G0I7A7-F1
#
_entry.id   AF-A0A6G0I7A7-F1
#
_cell.length_a   1.000
_cell.length_b   1.000
_cell.length_c   1.000
_cell.angle_alpha   90.00
_cell.angle_beta   90.00
_cell.angle_gamma   90.00
#
_symmetry.space_group_name_H-M   'P 1'
#
loop_
_entity.id
_entity.type
_entity.pdbx_description
1 polymer ?
#
loop_
_entity_poly.entity_id
_entity_poly.type
_entity_poly.pdbx_seq_one_letter_code
_entity_poly.pdbx_strand_id
1 'polypeptide(L)'
;MILRNLDVEDGLVNGTFGTIANIVTGQQDGKTTVTTIGLQLDNPNAGQKFRKKIPGQLDNLVYIERTEENMTKKGAVRRQFPMKLAFACTAHKVQGMTMESAVVSLKRVFEPGMSYVALSRTTSLKGLHITDFEEKKIYADPEITAAMENMNQASFACTTPLLQHVKLADGTAQNLKIIHHNAQGLPSHIGDLKCHHELALADVLCITETHLSGSFVSPKFHLEGYNMFARSRQVSYTNFPDMATKDGGGVAVYCKSHIQAEARRYFQNVTDLEFVVVKLEAPVRAVIAAVYRPPHFCLKKFLPNMESLLDSLDMMNHQPVIVCGDFNEDLLCKGKKAIQDVSIKRIYTAHHSCNNGKQDTS
;
A
#
# COMPACT_ATOMS: atom_id res chain seq x y z
N MET A 1 -25.91 5.44 11.49
CA MET A 1 -24.51 5.93 11.51
C MET A 1 -24.00 5.98 12.95
N ILE A 2 -22.81 5.43 13.18
CA ILE A 2 -22.09 5.45 14.45
C ILE A 2 -21.51 6.86 14.69
N LEU A 3 -21.55 7.33 15.94
CA LEU A 3 -21.24 8.71 16.32
C LEU A 3 -19.86 8.92 16.95
N ARG A 4 -19.12 7.84 17.22
CA ARG A 4 -17.79 7.90 17.85
C ARG A 4 -16.95 6.70 17.48
N ASN A 5 -15.65 6.81 17.73
CA ASN A 5 -14.74 5.71 17.57
C ASN A 5 -14.97 4.71 18.70
N LEU A 6 -15.37 3.48 18.34
CA LEU A 6 -15.51 2.35 19.26
C LEU A 6 -14.25 1.48 19.20
N ASP A 7 -13.77 1.20 17.99
CA ASP A 7 -12.50 0.52 17.75
C ASP A 7 -11.99 0.95 16.36
N VAL A 8 -10.89 1.71 16.35
CA VAL A 8 -10.29 2.26 15.13
C VAL A 8 -9.61 1.17 14.32
N GLU A 9 -8.97 0.20 14.98
CA GLU A 9 -8.28 -0.91 14.31
C GLU A 9 -9.28 -1.84 13.61
N ASP A 10 -10.47 -2.01 14.21
CA ASP A 10 -11.56 -2.83 13.67
C ASP A 10 -12.53 -2.04 12.77
N GLY A 11 -12.21 -0.79 12.42
CA GLY A 11 -13.00 0.02 11.48
C GLY A 11 -14.36 0.53 12.01
N LEU A 12 -14.61 0.41 13.32
CA LEU A 12 -15.79 1.00 13.99
C LEU A 12 -15.49 2.43 14.43
N VAL A 13 -15.46 3.31 13.44
CA VAL A 13 -15.14 4.73 13.62
C VAL A 13 -16.39 5.60 13.58
N ASN A 14 -16.22 6.86 14.01
CA ASN A 14 -17.23 7.87 13.81
C ASN A 14 -17.55 8.02 12.32
N GLY A 15 -18.83 7.97 11.97
CA GLY A 15 -19.27 8.01 10.57
C GLY A 15 -19.56 6.65 9.96
N THR A 16 -19.25 5.52 10.62
CA THR A 16 -19.57 4.20 10.07
C THR A 16 -21.09 4.03 9.88
N PHE A 17 -21.50 3.65 8.67
CA PHE A 17 -22.90 3.38 8.31
C PHE A 17 -23.26 1.90 8.48
N GLY A 18 -24.55 1.68 8.69
CA GLY A 18 -25.11 0.34 8.84
C GLY A 18 -26.62 0.40 9.05
N THR A 19 -27.25 -0.72 8.72
CA THR A 19 -28.69 -0.94 8.82
C THR A 19 -29.00 -1.74 10.08
N ILE A 20 -30.02 -1.33 10.84
CA ILE A 20 -30.47 -2.11 11.99
C ILE A 20 -31.10 -3.40 11.47
N ALA A 21 -30.56 -4.55 11.87
CA ALA A 21 -31.06 -5.86 11.47
C ALA A 21 -31.62 -6.64 12.66
N ASN A 22 -31.19 -6.34 13.89
CA ASN A 22 -31.69 -7.00 15.09
C ASN A 22 -31.79 -6.04 16.28
N ILE A 23 -32.77 -6.26 17.15
CA ILE A 23 -32.95 -5.53 18.41
C ILE A 23 -33.09 -6.55 19.53
N VAL A 24 -32.12 -6.57 20.43
CA VAL A 24 -32.14 -7.48 21.57
C VAL A 24 -32.76 -6.75 22.76
N THR A 25 -33.76 -7.37 23.36
CA THR A 25 -34.46 -6.86 24.54
C THR A 25 -34.23 -7.77 25.74
N GLY A 26 -34.04 -7.17 26.92
CA GLY A 26 -34.00 -7.86 28.20
C GLY A 26 -35.12 -7.35 29.13
N GLN A 27 -35.36 -8.09 30.21
CA GLN A 27 -36.20 -7.59 31.30
C GLN A 27 -35.31 -6.95 32.38
N GLN A 28 -35.62 -5.70 32.70
CA GLN A 28 -34.99 -4.97 33.80
C GLN A 28 -36.11 -4.28 34.59
N ASP A 29 -36.20 -4.55 35.89
CA ASP A 29 -37.25 -4.03 36.79
C ASP A 29 -38.69 -4.28 36.29
N GLY A 30 -38.94 -5.47 35.73
CA GLY A 30 -40.25 -5.84 35.19
C GLY A 30 -40.64 -5.13 33.89
N LYS A 31 -39.75 -4.31 33.30
CA LYS A 31 -39.96 -3.64 32.02
C LYS A 31 -39.04 -4.21 30.95
N THR A 32 -39.60 -4.40 29.75
CA THR A 32 -38.82 -4.76 28.56
C THR A 32 -37.98 -3.56 28.14
N THR A 33 -36.66 -3.70 28.18
CA THR A 33 -35.72 -2.66 27.76
C THR A 33 -34.81 -3.20 26.67
N VAL A 34 -34.56 -2.39 25.64
CA VAL A 34 -33.58 -2.74 24.60
C VAL A 34 -32.20 -2.79 25.25
N THR A 35 -31.47 -3.90 25.18
CA THR A 35 -30.12 -4.04 25.74
C THR A 35 -29.06 -3.72 24.68
N THR A 36 -29.26 -4.25 23.47
CA THR A 36 -28.26 -4.20 22.39
C THR A 36 -28.93 -4.07 21.03
N ILE A 37 -28.29 -3.37 20.10
CA ILE A 37 -28.75 -3.20 18.72
C ILE A 37 -27.75 -3.90 17.79
N GLY A 38 -28.22 -4.83 16.97
CA GLY A 38 -27.44 -5.51 15.93
C GLY A 38 -27.50 -4.73 14.62
N LEU A 39 -26.33 -4.30 14.13
CA LEU A 39 -26.16 -3.55 12.90
C LEU A 39 -25.52 -4.42 11.81
N GLN A 40 -26.13 -4.44 10.64
CA GLN A 40 -25.48 -4.87 9.40
C GLN A 40 -24.71 -3.68 8.85
N LEU A 41 -23.39 -3.68 8.97
CA LEU A 41 -22.56 -2.57 8.47
C LEU A 41 -22.41 -2.61 6.95
N ASP A 42 -22.29 -1.42 6.37
CA ASP A 42 -22.08 -1.26 4.93
C ASP A 42 -20.67 -1.75 4.53
N ASN A 43 -19.68 -1.58 5.42
CA ASN A 43 -18.37 -2.21 5.28
C ASN A 43 -18.39 -3.61 5.93
N PRO A 44 -18.35 -4.71 5.14
CA PRO A 44 -18.42 -6.07 5.66
C PRO A 44 -17.16 -6.51 6.40
N ASN A 45 -16.07 -5.73 6.35
CA ASN A 45 -14.83 -6.03 7.06
C ASN A 45 -14.74 -5.31 8.41
N ALA A 46 -15.63 -4.35 8.70
CA ALA A 46 -15.63 -3.60 9.95
C ALA A 46 -16.37 -4.33 11.08
N GLY A 47 -15.95 -4.07 12.31
CA GLY A 47 -16.59 -4.51 13.55
C GLY A 47 -16.51 -5.99 13.80
N GLN A 48 -15.48 -6.69 13.30
CA GLN A 48 -15.35 -8.14 13.46
C GLN A 48 -15.24 -8.54 14.93
N LYS A 49 -14.53 -7.76 15.75
CA LYS A 49 -14.41 -8.00 17.19
C LYS A 49 -15.75 -7.79 17.92
N PHE A 50 -16.63 -6.96 17.36
CA PHE A 50 -17.95 -6.63 17.92
C PHE A 50 -19.07 -7.54 17.38
N ARG A 51 -18.76 -8.51 16.51
CA ARG A 51 -19.70 -9.57 16.13
C ARG A 51 -19.82 -10.57 17.27
N LYS A 52 -20.90 -10.49 18.04
CA LYS A 52 -21.23 -11.51 19.04
C LYS A 52 -21.94 -12.67 18.36
N LYS A 53 -21.47 -13.90 18.55
CA LYS A 53 -22.20 -15.11 18.16
C LYS A 53 -23.44 -15.24 19.07
N ILE A 54 -24.62 -14.90 18.57
CA ILE A 54 -25.87 -15.33 19.19
C ILE A 54 -26.06 -16.82 18.84
N PRO A 55 -26.37 -17.70 19.80
CA PRO A 55 -26.58 -19.12 19.51
C PRO A 55 -27.70 -19.33 18.48
N GLY A 56 -27.42 -20.01 17.38
CA GLY A 56 -28.43 -20.51 16.43
C GLY A 56 -28.46 -19.86 15.03
N GLN A 57 -27.72 -18.78 14.77
CA GLN A 57 -27.61 -18.18 13.42
C GLN A 57 -26.20 -17.68 13.12
N LEU A 58 -25.84 -17.68 11.84
CA LEU A 58 -24.60 -17.13 11.33
C LEU A 58 -24.72 -15.60 11.38
N ASP A 59 -24.22 -15.00 12.45
CA ASP A 59 -24.49 -13.60 12.74
C ASP A 59 -23.29 -12.72 12.32
N ASN A 60 -23.43 -12.07 11.17
CA ASN A 60 -22.48 -11.05 10.69
C ASN A 60 -22.78 -9.66 11.28
N LEU A 61 -23.71 -9.56 12.23
CA LEU A 61 -24.12 -8.29 12.81
C LEU A 61 -23.16 -7.82 13.91
N VAL A 62 -22.94 -6.51 13.90
CA VAL A 62 -22.17 -5.79 14.90
C VAL A 62 -23.09 -5.33 16.00
N TYR A 63 -22.87 -5.82 17.22
CA TYR A 63 -23.74 -5.55 18.36
C TYR A 63 -23.26 -4.34 19.16
N ILE A 64 -24.09 -3.29 19.20
CA ILE A 64 -23.79 -2.03 19.87
C ILE A 64 -24.62 -1.88 21.14
N GLU A 65 -23.95 -1.60 22.24
CA GLU A 65 -24.56 -1.37 23.56
C GLU A 65 -24.64 0.13 23.88
N ARG A 66 -25.43 0.48 24.90
CA ARG A 66 -25.47 1.85 25.42
C ARG A 66 -24.15 2.20 26.06
N THR A 67 -23.77 3.47 25.93
CA THR A 67 -22.60 4.01 26.61
C THR A 67 -22.94 5.24 27.41
N GLU A 68 -22.19 5.42 28.47
CA GLU A 68 -22.28 6.56 29.37
C GLU A 68 -21.24 7.61 28.99
N GLU A 69 -21.69 8.86 28.92
CA GLU A 69 -20.85 10.01 28.58
C GLU A 69 -21.09 11.13 29.60
N ASN A 70 -19.99 11.67 30.12
CA ASN A 70 -20.05 12.85 30.98
C ASN A 70 -20.35 14.08 30.12
N MET A 71 -21.43 14.77 30.44
CA MET A 71 -21.82 16.00 29.75
C MET A 71 -20.94 17.17 30.20
N THR A 72 -20.77 18.16 29.32
CA THR A 72 -20.04 19.41 29.61
C THR A 72 -20.64 20.22 30.76
N LYS A 73 -21.93 20.04 31.07
CA LYS A 73 -22.53 20.57 32.30
C LYS A 73 -22.17 19.67 33.48
N LYS A 74 -21.48 20.26 34.48
CA LYS A 74 -21.04 19.57 35.71
C LYS A 74 -22.16 18.70 36.30
N GLY A 75 -21.88 17.40 36.45
CA GLY A 75 -22.73 16.44 37.16
C GLY A 75 -23.79 15.71 36.32
N ALA A 76 -23.88 15.95 35.01
CA ALA A 76 -24.83 15.22 34.16
C ALA A 76 -24.13 14.08 33.39
N VAL A 77 -24.71 12.88 33.43
CA VAL A 77 -24.28 11.72 32.63
C VAL A 77 -25.37 11.39 31.62
N ARG A 78 -24.99 11.19 30.36
CA ARG A 78 -25.88 10.72 29.29
C ARG A 78 -25.60 9.25 29.03
N ARG A 79 -26.62 8.40 29.17
CA ARG A 79 -26.57 6.99 28.78
C ARG A 79 -27.39 6.76 27.51
N GLN A 80 -26.73 6.50 26.37
CA GLN A 80 -27.39 6.37 25.06
C GLN A 80 -26.61 5.43 24.12
N PHE A 81 -27.29 4.86 23.12
CA PHE A 81 -26.59 4.16 22.03
C PHE A 81 -25.80 5.18 21.19
N PRO A 82 -24.53 4.91 20.86
CA PRO A 82 -23.64 5.84 20.15
C PRO A 82 -23.92 5.90 18.64
N MET A 83 -25.18 6.04 18.26
CA MET A 83 -25.61 6.04 16.87
C MET A 83 -26.81 6.97 16.65
N LYS A 84 -27.01 7.40 15.41
CA LYS A 84 -28.19 8.13 14.98
C LYS A 84 -28.70 7.64 13.62
N LEU A 85 -29.97 7.93 13.35
CA LEU A 85 -30.56 7.83 12.01
C LEU A 85 -29.76 8.71 11.05
N ALA A 86 -29.50 8.19 9.86
CA ALA A 86 -28.59 8.80 8.89
C ALA A 86 -29.12 8.74 7.45
N PHE A 87 -30.45 8.76 7.28
CA PHE A 87 -31.09 8.87 5.97
C PHE A 87 -30.73 10.16 5.24
N ALA A 88 -30.46 11.24 6.00
CA ALA A 88 -29.97 12.50 5.48
C ALA A 88 -28.84 13.02 6.39
N CYS A 89 -27.74 13.41 5.77
CA CYS A 89 -26.56 13.95 6.43
C CYS A 89 -26.17 15.29 5.79
N THR A 90 -25.51 16.16 6.56
CA THR A 90 -24.95 17.40 6.02
C THR A 90 -23.65 17.13 5.26
N ALA A 91 -23.29 17.98 4.31
CA ALA A 91 -22.04 17.88 3.54
C ALA A 91 -20.81 17.79 4.47
N HIS A 92 -20.75 18.62 5.52
CA HIS A 92 -19.68 18.56 6.54
C HIS A 92 -19.59 17.21 7.25
N LYS A 93 -20.70 16.49 7.43
CA LYS A 93 -20.70 15.18 8.12
C LYS A 93 -20.27 14.03 7.23
N VAL A 94 -20.33 14.20 5.91
CA VAL A 94 -19.87 13.19 4.95
C VAL A 94 -18.53 13.56 4.32
N GLN A 95 -17.88 14.64 4.77
CA GLN A 95 -16.56 15.02 4.28
C GLN A 95 -15.54 13.90 4.52
N GLY A 96 -14.80 13.53 3.48
CA GLY A 96 -13.86 12.41 3.51
C GLY A 96 -14.49 11.03 3.30
N MET A 97 -15.82 10.93 3.23
CA MET A 97 -16.51 9.67 2.94
C MET A 97 -16.62 9.41 1.44
N THR A 98 -16.72 8.13 1.10
CA THR A 98 -16.96 7.65 -0.28
C THR A 98 -18.24 6.84 -0.29
N MET A 99 -19.13 7.12 -1.24
CA MET A 99 -20.45 6.49 -1.40
C MET A 99 -20.61 5.98 -2.83
N GLU A 100 -21.32 4.86 -3.01
CA GLU A 100 -21.65 4.36 -4.35
C GLU A 100 -22.77 5.18 -5.01
N SER A 101 -23.74 5.62 -4.20
CA SER A 101 -24.90 6.40 -4.64
C SER A 101 -25.31 7.41 -3.56
N ALA A 102 -25.71 8.61 -3.98
CA ALA A 102 -26.23 9.63 -3.08
C ALA A 102 -27.21 10.56 -3.78
N VAL A 103 -28.21 11.03 -3.02
CA VAL A 103 -29.06 12.15 -3.41
C VAL A 103 -28.53 13.41 -2.73
N VAL A 104 -28.13 14.40 -3.54
CA VAL A 104 -27.53 15.66 -3.09
C VAL A 104 -28.48 16.81 -3.41
N SER A 105 -29.01 17.45 -2.37
CA SER A 105 -29.79 18.69 -2.52
C SER A 105 -28.87 19.90 -2.39
N LEU A 106 -28.85 20.76 -3.41
CA LEU A 106 -28.05 22.01 -3.41
C LEU A 106 -28.80 23.22 -2.81
N LYS A 107 -30.03 23.02 -2.33
CA LYS A 107 -30.88 24.07 -1.75
C LYS A 107 -30.22 24.83 -0.59
N ARG A 108 -29.53 24.10 0.29
CA ARG A 108 -28.90 24.64 1.52
C ARG A 108 -27.39 24.75 1.39
N VAL A 109 -26.91 25.21 0.23
CA VAL A 109 -25.50 25.56 0.05
C VAL A 109 -25.26 27.03 0.36
N PHE A 110 -24.34 27.31 1.28
CA PHE A 110 -24.03 28.67 1.74
C PHE A 110 -22.53 28.96 1.94
N GLU A 111 -21.65 27.94 1.92
CA GLU A 111 -20.20 28.09 2.01
C GLU A 111 -19.51 27.75 0.68
N PRO A 112 -18.42 28.44 0.31
CA PRO A 112 -17.61 28.10 -0.85
C PRO A 112 -17.11 26.66 -0.78
N GLY A 113 -17.08 25.96 -1.92
CA GLY A 113 -16.60 24.57 -2.01
C GLY A 113 -17.53 23.52 -1.39
N MET A 114 -18.59 23.87 -0.67
CA MET A 114 -19.47 22.89 -0.03
C MET A 114 -20.24 22.03 -1.05
N SER A 115 -20.65 22.61 -2.18
CA SER A 115 -21.19 21.85 -3.32
C SER A 115 -20.20 20.82 -3.83
N TYR A 116 -18.93 21.20 -4.00
CA TYR A 116 -17.87 20.29 -4.42
C TYR A 116 -17.68 19.14 -3.41
N VAL A 117 -17.66 19.43 -2.11
CA VAL A 117 -17.55 18.40 -1.07
C VAL A 117 -18.71 17.40 -1.19
N ALA A 118 -19.95 17.87 -1.34
CA ALA A 118 -21.13 17.00 -1.43
C ALA A 118 -21.13 16.14 -2.71
N LEU A 119 -20.84 16.74 -3.87
CA LEU A 119 -20.85 16.06 -5.17
C LEU A 119 -19.68 15.07 -5.31
N SER A 120 -18.51 15.37 -4.73
CA SER A 120 -17.32 14.50 -4.79
C SER A 120 -17.39 13.25 -3.91
N ARG A 121 -18.48 13.03 -3.16
CA ARG A 121 -18.61 11.83 -2.31
C ARG A 121 -18.99 10.59 -3.12
N THR A 122 -19.61 10.75 -4.29
CA THR A 122 -20.02 9.62 -5.13
C THR A 122 -18.88 9.15 -6.04
N THR A 123 -18.68 7.84 -6.14
CA THR A 123 -17.61 7.25 -6.99
C THR A 123 -17.92 7.28 -8.49
N SER A 124 -19.19 7.51 -8.86
CA SER A 124 -19.62 7.51 -10.26
C SER A 124 -20.72 8.52 -10.50
N LEU A 125 -20.77 9.06 -11.73
CA LEU A 125 -21.83 9.97 -12.15
C LEU A 125 -23.21 9.30 -12.13
N LYS A 126 -23.28 7.99 -12.41
CA LYS A 126 -24.53 7.21 -12.39
C LYS A 126 -25.14 7.14 -10.98
N GLY A 127 -24.31 7.11 -9.94
CA GLY A 127 -24.75 7.08 -8.55
C GLY A 127 -25.15 8.44 -7.99
N LEU A 128 -24.89 9.53 -8.72
CA LEU A 128 -25.12 10.90 -8.26
C LEU A 128 -26.49 11.40 -8.73
N HIS A 129 -27.36 11.71 -7.77
CA HIS A 129 -28.67 12.31 -8.04
C HIS A 129 -28.72 13.71 -7.44
N ILE A 130 -28.85 14.74 -8.27
CA ILE A 130 -28.86 16.14 -7.80
C ILE A 130 -30.30 16.64 -7.75
N THR A 131 -30.69 17.28 -6.65
CA THR A 131 -31.96 18.00 -6.51
C THR A 131 -31.71 19.47 -6.19
N ASP A 132 -32.68 20.33 -6.51
CA ASP A 132 -32.63 21.77 -6.22
C ASP A 132 -31.37 22.44 -6.79
N PHE A 133 -31.01 22.09 -8.02
CA PHE A 133 -29.80 22.61 -8.66
C PHE A 133 -29.92 24.11 -8.91
N GLU A 134 -28.92 24.85 -8.43
CA GLU A 134 -28.75 26.28 -8.69
C GLU A 134 -27.27 26.53 -8.98
N GLU A 135 -26.93 26.93 -10.21
CA GLU A 135 -25.54 27.08 -10.66
C GLU A 135 -24.73 28.05 -9.78
N LYS A 136 -25.35 29.15 -9.32
CA LYS A 136 -24.74 30.12 -8.39
C LYS A 136 -24.32 29.53 -7.04
N LYS A 137 -24.75 28.31 -6.70
CA LYS A 137 -24.33 27.58 -5.49
C LYS A 137 -23.04 26.80 -5.69
N ILE A 138 -22.50 26.77 -6.90
CA ILE A 138 -21.21 26.16 -7.24
C ILE A 138 -20.21 27.29 -7.39
N TYR A 139 -19.49 27.58 -6.31
CA TYR A 139 -18.49 28.62 -6.28
C TYR A 139 -17.34 28.24 -5.35
N ALA A 140 -16.17 28.79 -5.65
CA ALA A 140 -14.96 28.68 -4.83
C ALA A 140 -14.70 30.01 -4.11
N ASP A 141 -13.88 29.95 -3.07
CA ASP A 141 -13.41 31.15 -2.40
C ASP A 141 -12.45 31.91 -3.35
N PRO A 142 -12.67 33.22 -3.60
CA PRO A 142 -11.76 34.03 -4.41
C PRO A 142 -10.31 34.02 -3.90
N GLU A 143 -10.09 33.95 -2.58
CA GLU A 143 -8.74 33.91 -2.00
C GLU A 143 -8.01 32.61 -2.36
N ILE A 144 -8.72 31.47 -2.38
CA ILE A 144 -8.17 30.18 -2.79
C ILE A 144 -7.82 30.21 -4.29
N THR A 145 -8.68 30.82 -5.10
CA THR A 145 -8.46 30.93 -6.55
C THR A 145 -7.19 31.76 -6.83
N ALA A 146 -7.06 32.93 -6.17
CA ALA A 146 -5.87 33.76 -6.26
C ALA A 146 -4.61 33.05 -5.73
N ALA A 147 -4.73 32.27 -4.65
CA ALA A 147 -3.62 31.49 -4.12
C ALA A 147 -3.18 30.38 -5.10
N MET A 148 -4.12 29.71 -5.78
CA MET A 148 -3.81 28.71 -6.79
C MET A 148 -3.12 29.30 -8.03
N GLU A 149 -3.51 30.50 -8.46
CA GLU A 149 -2.85 31.21 -9.57
C GLU A 149 -1.40 31.61 -9.23
N ASN A 150 -1.15 31.96 -7.97
CA ASN A 150 0.17 32.31 -7.47
C ASN A 150 0.99 31.09 -7.01
N MET A 151 0.39 29.90 -6.97
CA MET A 151 1.11 28.68 -6.61
C MET A 151 2.12 28.38 -7.71
N ASN A 152 3.40 28.26 -7.33
CA ASN A 152 4.47 27.92 -8.27
C ASN A 152 4.10 26.65 -9.04
N GLN A 153 3.96 26.76 -10.36
CA GLN A 153 3.73 25.60 -11.19
C GLN A 153 4.94 24.69 -11.10
N ALA A 154 4.73 23.46 -10.63
CA ALA A 154 5.75 22.43 -10.64
C ALA A 154 6.12 22.14 -12.10
N SER A 155 7.24 22.67 -12.56
CA SER A 155 7.81 22.31 -13.85
C SER A 155 8.55 20.99 -13.70
N PHE A 156 8.18 19.99 -14.51
CA PHE A 156 8.92 18.74 -14.60
C PHE A 156 10.40 18.94 -15.00
N ALA A 157 10.73 20.07 -15.63
CA ALA A 157 12.11 20.43 -15.95
C ALA A 157 12.90 20.93 -14.73
N CYS A 158 12.23 21.39 -13.68
CA CYS A 158 12.83 21.88 -12.43
C CYS A 158 12.84 20.84 -11.31
N THR A 159 12.01 19.79 -11.41
CA THR A 159 12.25 18.56 -10.64
C THR A 159 13.51 17.91 -11.20
N THR A 160 14.65 18.23 -10.58
CA THR A 160 15.93 17.58 -10.89
C THR A 160 15.74 16.06 -10.81
N PRO A 161 15.98 15.30 -11.89
CA PRO A 161 15.99 13.86 -11.79
C PRO A 161 17.07 13.46 -10.77
N LEU A 162 16.70 12.65 -9.78
CA LEU A 162 17.58 12.17 -8.70
C LEU A 162 18.87 11.52 -9.25
N LEU A 163 18.86 11.06 -10.51
CA LEU A 163 19.92 10.29 -11.16
C LEU A 163 20.80 11.07 -12.14
N GLN A 164 20.61 12.39 -12.31
CA GLN A 164 21.38 13.18 -13.28
C GLN A 164 22.83 13.48 -12.81
N HIS A 165 23.16 13.22 -11.55
CA HIS A 165 24.40 13.71 -10.91
C HIS A 165 25.69 12.88 -11.07
N VAL A 166 25.74 11.83 -11.89
CA VAL A 166 26.97 11.01 -12.01
C VAL A 166 27.39 10.78 -13.46
N LYS A 167 27.72 11.88 -14.16
CA LYS A 167 28.76 11.83 -15.20
C LYS A 167 30.02 12.41 -14.58
N LEU A 168 30.95 11.55 -14.18
CA LEU A 168 32.30 11.99 -13.85
C LEU A 168 32.86 12.66 -15.11
N ALA A 169 33.54 13.80 -14.94
CA ALA A 169 34.02 14.67 -16.01
C ALA A 169 35.01 13.96 -16.97
N ASP A 170 35.51 12.79 -16.57
CA ASP A 170 36.51 12.04 -17.31
C ASP A 170 35.83 10.79 -17.88
N GLY A 171 35.66 10.75 -19.20
CA GLY A 171 34.98 9.67 -19.96
C GLY A 171 35.68 8.30 -19.93
N THR A 172 36.39 7.99 -18.85
CA THR A 172 37.21 6.79 -18.63
C THR A 172 36.56 5.78 -17.67
N ALA A 173 35.61 6.18 -16.82
CA ALA A 173 34.90 5.27 -15.92
C ALA A 173 33.56 4.80 -16.51
N GLN A 174 33.43 3.50 -16.80
CA GLN A 174 32.14 2.89 -17.12
C GLN A 174 31.32 2.77 -15.83
N ASN A 175 30.36 3.67 -15.66
CA ASN A 175 29.42 3.62 -14.54
C ASN A 175 28.30 2.63 -14.84
N LEU A 176 27.97 1.77 -13.87
CA LEU A 176 26.81 0.87 -13.94
C LEU A 176 25.69 1.43 -13.07
N LYS A 177 24.57 1.81 -13.68
CA LYS A 177 23.40 2.31 -12.94
C LYS A 177 22.45 1.18 -12.59
N ILE A 178 22.28 0.93 -11.30
CA ILE A 178 21.37 -0.09 -10.79
C ILE A 178 20.24 0.61 -10.05
N ILE A 179 19.00 0.26 -10.38
CA ILE A 179 17.81 0.73 -9.66
C ILE A 179 17.08 -0.48 -9.09
N HIS A 180 16.67 -0.39 -7.83
CA HIS A 180 15.72 -1.31 -7.23
C HIS A 180 14.38 -0.60 -7.03
N HIS A 181 13.29 -1.24 -7.42
CA HIS A 181 11.94 -0.72 -7.25
C HIS A 181 10.97 -1.85 -6.87
N ASN A 182 10.23 -1.66 -5.78
CA ASN A 182 9.12 -2.55 -5.44
C ASN A 182 7.89 -2.09 -6.24
N ALA A 183 7.42 -2.91 -7.19
CA ALA A 183 6.35 -2.54 -8.10
C ALA A 183 4.95 -2.84 -7.57
N GLN A 184 4.80 -3.60 -6.48
CA GLN A 184 3.51 -4.00 -5.89
C GLN A 184 2.48 -4.50 -6.92
N GLY A 185 2.91 -5.25 -7.92
CA GLY A 185 2.10 -5.71 -9.03
C GLY A 185 2.47 -5.06 -10.36
N LEU A 186 3.47 -5.64 -11.03
CA LEU A 186 3.91 -5.19 -12.35
C LEU A 186 2.77 -5.08 -13.39
N PRO A 187 1.76 -5.98 -13.44
CA PRO A 187 0.68 -5.86 -14.41
C PRO A 187 -0.11 -4.56 -14.36
N SER A 188 -0.27 -3.99 -13.17
CA SER A 188 -1.00 -2.74 -12.97
C SER A 188 -0.15 -1.51 -13.32
N HIS A 189 1.17 -1.64 -13.28
CA HIS A 189 2.11 -0.50 -13.32
C HIS A 189 3.09 -0.54 -14.51
N ILE A 190 2.99 -1.53 -15.40
CA ILE A 190 3.90 -1.67 -16.55
C ILE A 190 3.84 -0.47 -17.50
N GLY A 191 2.68 0.19 -17.62
CA GLY A 191 2.52 1.41 -18.41
C GLY A 191 3.38 2.55 -17.86
N ASP A 192 3.28 2.78 -16.56
CA ASP A 192 4.07 3.79 -15.84
C ASP A 192 5.56 3.48 -15.94
N LEU A 193 5.94 2.21 -15.74
CA LEU A 193 7.34 1.77 -15.81
C LEU A 193 7.98 2.06 -17.18
N LYS A 194 7.22 1.89 -18.27
CA LYS A 194 7.70 2.13 -19.64
C LYS A 194 7.92 3.60 -19.96
N CYS A 195 7.14 4.51 -19.37
CA CYS A 195 7.26 5.94 -19.60
C CYS A 195 8.04 6.68 -18.50
N HIS A 196 8.42 6.00 -17.42
CA HIS A 196 9.13 6.62 -16.31
C HIS A 196 10.55 7.03 -16.72
N HIS A 197 10.74 8.33 -16.90
CA HIS A 197 11.97 8.94 -17.41
C HIS A 197 13.23 8.53 -16.63
N GLU A 198 13.18 8.37 -15.30
CA GLU A 198 14.34 7.94 -14.50
C GLU A 198 14.61 6.43 -14.56
N LEU A 199 13.58 5.58 -14.50
CA LEU A 199 13.74 4.13 -14.47
C LEU A 199 14.31 3.62 -15.81
N ALA A 200 13.98 4.30 -16.91
CA ALA A 200 14.56 4.05 -18.23
C ALA A 200 16.07 4.34 -18.32
N LEU A 201 16.65 5.08 -17.36
CA LEU A 201 18.10 5.34 -17.33
C LEU A 201 18.90 4.18 -16.73
N ALA A 202 18.25 3.26 -16.00
CA ALA A 202 18.91 2.13 -15.34
C ALA A 202 19.60 1.22 -16.35
N ASP A 203 20.85 0.83 -16.10
CA ASP A 203 21.51 -0.23 -16.86
C ASP A 203 21.01 -1.61 -16.41
N VAL A 204 20.74 -1.72 -15.10
CA VAL A 204 20.05 -2.86 -14.49
C VAL A 204 18.92 -2.37 -13.59
N LEU A 205 17.70 -2.87 -13.82
CA LEU A 205 16.50 -2.53 -13.06
C LEU A 205 15.98 -3.79 -12.35
N CYS A 206 16.06 -3.80 -11.04
CA CYS A 206 15.62 -4.87 -10.16
C CYS A 206 14.22 -4.56 -9.62
N ILE A 207 13.25 -5.40 -9.95
CA ILE A 207 11.85 -5.25 -9.55
C ILE A 207 11.46 -6.35 -8.56
N THR A 208 10.94 -5.96 -7.41
CA THR A 208 10.28 -6.87 -6.44
C THR A 208 8.76 -6.72 -6.50
N GLU A 209 8.03 -7.70 -5.95
CA GLU A 209 6.56 -7.79 -6.02
C GLU A 209 6.03 -7.67 -7.45
N THR A 210 6.62 -8.44 -8.36
CA THR A 210 6.19 -8.44 -9.77
C THR A 210 4.76 -8.96 -9.99
N HIS A 211 4.27 -9.84 -9.12
CA HIS A 211 2.97 -10.52 -9.17
C HIS A 211 2.75 -11.30 -10.49
N LEU A 212 3.84 -11.70 -11.14
CA LEU A 212 3.78 -12.54 -12.32
C LEU A 212 3.57 -14.00 -11.91
N SER A 213 2.77 -14.73 -12.70
CA SER A 213 2.47 -16.14 -12.47
C SER A 213 3.04 -17.01 -13.59
N GLY A 214 3.43 -18.24 -13.22
CA GLY A 214 3.95 -19.23 -14.15
C GLY A 214 5.41 -19.02 -14.57
N SER A 215 5.87 -19.89 -15.47
CA SER A 215 7.24 -19.89 -16.00
C SER A 215 7.40 -19.02 -17.25
N PHE A 216 6.30 -18.71 -17.93
CA PHE A 216 6.30 -17.89 -19.15
C PHE A 216 5.90 -16.46 -18.83
N VAL A 217 6.76 -15.51 -19.17
CA VAL A 217 6.46 -14.08 -19.02
C VAL A 217 5.91 -13.55 -20.34
N SER A 218 4.71 -12.97 -20.28
CA SER A 218 4.08 -12.36 -21.45
C SER A 218 4.96 -11.25 -22.06
N PRO A 219 5.06 -11.14 -23.40
CA PRO A 219 5.80 -10.08 -24.09
C PRO A 219 5.42 -8.67 -23.64
N LYS A 220 4.17 -8.46 -23.17
CA LYS A 220 3.69 -7.16 -22.69
C LYS A 220 4.49 -6.58 -21.51
N PHE A 221 5.13 -7.44 -20.72
CA PHE A 221 5.95 -7.06 -19.56
C PHE A 221 7.41 -6.78 -19.92
N HIS A 222 7.83 -7.00 -21.16
CA HIS A 222 9.18 -6.66 -21.59
C HIS A 222 9.31 -5.14 -21.77
N LEU A 223 10.50 -4.63 -21.44
CA LEU A 223 10.90 -3.25 -21.68
C LEU A 223 11.76 -3.21 -22.95
N GLU A 224 11.53 -2.20 -23.79
CA GLU A 224 12.28 -2.04 -25.02
C GLU A 224 13.77 -1.82 -24.71
N GLY A 225 14.64 -2.58 -25.38
CA GLY A 225 16.08 -2.51 -25.14
C GLY A 225 16.57 -3.20 -23.86
N TYR A 226 15.73 -4.01 -23.19
CA TYR A 226 16.13 -4.82 -22.03
C TYR A 226 15.87 -6.31 -22.22
N ASN A 227 16.77 -7.12 -21.66
CA ASN A 227 16.58 -8.53 -21.41
C ASN A 227 15.99 -8.72 -20.01
N MET A 228 14.94 -9.53 -19.89
CA MET A 228 14.25 -9.75 -18.62
C MET A 228 14.57 -11.14 -18.04
N PHE A 229 14.91 -11.19 -16.76
CA PHE A 229 15.10 -12.41 -15.99
C PHE A 229 14.15 -12.39 -14.79
N ALA A 230 13.18 -13.30 -14.75
CA ALA A 230 12.17 -13.29 -13.70
C ALA A 230 12.05 -14.65 -13.02
N ARG A 231 11.62 -14.60 -11.75
CA ARG A 231 11.24 -15.75 -10.95
C ARG A 231 9.96 -15.42 -10.19
N SER A 232 8.93 -16.24 -10.41
CA SER A 232 7.67 -16.09 -9.71
C SER A 232 7.71 -16.73 -8.33
N ARG A 233 6.81 -16.32 -7.44
CA ARG A 233 6.68 -16.90 -6.09
C ARG A 233 6.41 -18.40 -6.11
N GLN A 234 5.61 -18.88 -7.07
CA GLN A 234 5.23 -20.29 -7.16
C GLN A 234 6.44 -21.23 -7.28
N VAL A 235 7.54 -20.77 -7.89
CA VAL A 235 8.76 -21.54 -8.09
C VAL A 235 9.88 -21.19 -7.10
N SER A 236 9.57 -20.37 -6.09
CA SER A 236 10.52 -19.88 -5.08
C SER A 236 10.41 -20.59 -3.74
N TYR A 237 9.35 -21.34 -3.50
CA TYR A 237 9.09 -22.05 -2.24
C TYR A 237 8.83 -23.53 -2.49
N THR A 238 9.85 -24.36 -2.24
CA THR A 238 9.75 -25.81 -2.37
C THR A 238 9.14 -26.46 -1.14
N ASN A 239 9.52 -26.00 0.06
CA ASN A 239 9.11 -26.61 1.33
C ASN A 239 7.89 -25.92 1.96
N PHE A 240 7.45 -24.79 1.40
CA PHE A 240 6.30 -24.02 1.89
C PHE A 240 5.25 -23.84 0.78
N PRO A 241 4.45 -24.88 0.46
CA PRO A 241 3.45 -24.81 -0.61
C PRO A 241 2.40 -23.72 -0.35
N ASP A 242 2.03 -23.47 0.91
CA ASP A 242 1.12 -22.38 1.29
C ASP A 242 1.69 -20.99 0.96
N MET A 243 3.02 -20.84 0.92
CA MET A 243 3.65 -19.61 0.46
C MET A 243 3.66 -19.56 -1.07
N ALA A 244 3.92 -20.68 -1.75
CA ALA A 244 3.93 -20.75 -3.21
C ALA A 244 2.57 -20.39 -3.83
N THR A 245 1.46 -20.68 -3.15
CA THR A 245 0.09 -20.43 -3.64
C THR A 245 -0.47 -19.05 -3.28
N LYS A 246 0.20 -18.27 -2.41
CA LYS A 246 -0.26 -16.93 -2.04
C LYS A 246 -0.08 -15.94 -3.18
N ASP A 247 -1.08 -15.09 -3.35
CA ASP A 247 -1.02 -13.97 -4.28
C ASP A 247 0.12 -13.00 -3.96
N GLY A 248 0.72 -12.47 -5.02
CA GLY A 248 1.78 -11.48 -4.96
C GLY A 248 3.22 -12.05 -5.01
N GLY A 249 4.19 -11.21 -4.65
CA GLY A 249 5.62 -11.56 -4.70
C GLY A 249 6.19 -11.66 -6.12
N GLY A 250 7.24 -12.46 -6.27
CA GLY A 250 8.04 -12.60 -7.48
C GLY A 250 9.06 -11.47 -7.64
N VAL A 251 10.15 -11.79 -8.33
CA VAL A 251 11.28 -10.89 -8.58
C VAL A 251 11.60 -10.90 -10.08
N ALA A 252 11.95 -9.75 -10.63
CA ALA A 252 12.46 -9.62 -11.99
C ALA A 252 13.69 -8.70 -12.03
N VAL A 253 14.61 -8.98 -12.94
CA VAL A 253 15.77 -8.14 -13.24
C VAL A 253 15.77 -7.86 -14.73
N TYR A 254 15.74 -6.59 -15.11
CA TYR A 254 15.91 -6.13 -16.48
C TYR A 254 17.34 -5.63 -16.65
N CYS A 255 18.06 -6.16 -17.63
CA CYS A 255 19.39 -5.66 -18.01
C CYS A 255 19.33 -5.11 -19.43
N LYS A 256 19.93 -3.95 -19.70
CA LYS A 256 19.97 -3.42 -21.08
C LYS A 256 20.56 -4.46 -22.03
N SER A 257 20.01 -4.58 -23.24
CA SER A 257 20.31 -5.68 -24.16
C SER A 257 21.77 -5.74 -24.62
N HIS A 258 22.53 -4.64 -24.53
CA HIS A 258 23.96 -4.61 -24.84
C HIS A 258 24.86 -5.10 -23.70
N ILE A 259 24.32 -5.30 -22.49
CA ILE A 259 25.04 -5.84 -21.35
C ILE A 259 25.05 -7.37 -21.46
N GLN A 260 26.24 -7.96 -21.37
CA GLN A 260 26.40 -9.40 -21.36
C GLN A 260 26.01 -9.95 -19.99
N ALA A 261 24.76 -10.40 -19.88
CA ALA A 261 24.11 -10.82 -18.64
C ALA A 261 23.67 -12.29 -18.69
N GLU A 262 24.06 -13.08 -17.69
CA GLU A 262 23.65 -14.48 -17.53
C GLU A 262 22.92 -14.66 -16.20
N ALA A 263 21.68 -15.18 -16.24
CA ALA A 263 20.92 -15.45 -15.03
C ALA A 263 21.28 -16.80 -14.40
N ARG A 264 21.53 -16.79 -13.09
CA ARG A 264 21.69 -17.99 -12.24
C ARG A 264 20.41 -18.16 -11.42
N ARG A 265 19.60 -19.15 -11.81
CA ARG A 265 18.27 -19.40 -11.22
C ARG A 265 18.28 -20.45 -10.11
N TYR A 266 19.37 -21.21 -9.98
CA TYR A 266 19.51 -22.30 -9.03
C TYR A 266 20.83 -22.19 -8.30
N PHE A 267 20.75 -22.28 -6.97
CA PHE A 267 21.89 -22.41 -6.07
C PHE A 267 21.62 -23.60 -5.14
N GLN A 268 22.66 -24.37 -4.83
CA GLN A 268 22.52 -25.48 -3.91
C GLN A 268 22.12 -24.94 -2.53
N ASN A 269 21.23 -25.65 -1.85
CA ASN A 269 20.76 -25.30 -0.49
C ASN A 269 19.97 -23.98 -0.38
N VAL A 270 19.48 -23.42 -1.49
CA VAL A 270 18.56 -22.26 -1.50
C VAL A 270 17.22 -22.70 -2.08
N THR A 271 16.27 -23.03 -1.22
CA THR A 271 14.99 -23.68 -1.61
C THR A 271 13.76 -22.81 -1.40
N ASP A 272 13.81 -21.87 -0.47
CA ASP A 272 12.63 -21.12 0.00
C ASP A 272 12.90 -19.61 0.04
N LEU A 273 13.23 -19.07 -1.13
CA LEU A 273 13.65 -17.68 -1.30
C LEU A 273 13.22 -17.13 -2.67
N GLU A 274 12.63 -15.94 -2.67
CA GLU A 274 12.30 -15.20 -3.88
C GLU A 274 13.51 -14.39 -4.34
N PHE A 275 14.21 -14.86 -5.38
CA PHE A 275 15.40 -14.18 -5.88
C PHE A 275 15.66 -14.40 -7.37
N VAL A 276 16.41 -13.47 -7.96
CA VAL A 276 17.05 -13.61 -9.28
C VAL A 276 18.49 -13.11 -9.16
N VAL A 277 19.46 -13.93 -9.58
CA VAL A 277 20.86 -13.53 -9.68
C VAL A 277 21.25 -13.40 -11.15
N VAL A 278 21.92 -12.31 -11.50
CA VAL A 278 22.43 -12.04 -12.83
C VAL A 278 23.92 -11.73 -12.75
N LYS A 279 24.73 -12.50 -13.47
CA LYS A 279 26.16 -12.28 -13.64
C LYS A 279 26.37 -11.40 -14.88
N LEU A 280 27.08 -10.28 -14.71
CA LEU A 280 27.44 -9.37 -15.79
C LEU A 280 28.92 -9.57 -16.15
N GLU A 281 29.20 -9.83 -17.43
CA GLU A 281 30.56 -10.01 -17.94
C GLU A 281 31.14 -8.74 -18.58
N ALA A 282 30.29 -7.99 -19.30
CA ALA A 282 30.65 -6.76 -19.98
C ALA A 282 29.40 -5.84 -20.08
N PRO A 283 29.55 -4.50 -20.10
CA PRO A 283 30.82 -3.75 -20.09
C PRO A 283 31.45 -3.65 -18.69
N VAL A 284 30.62 -3.72 -17.63
CA VAL A 284 31.08 -3.76 -16.24
C VAL A 284 30.89 -5.18 -15.69
N ARG A 285 31.95 -5.72 -15.08
CA ARG A 285 31.94 -7.02 -14.43
C ARG A 285 31.32 -6.90 -13.04
N ALA A 286 30.19 -7.57 -12.78
CA ALA A 286 29.52 -7.58 -11.47
C ALA A 286 28.56 -8.78 -11.32
N VAL A 287 28.15 -9.11 -10.10
CA VAL A 287 27.03 -10.01 -9.82
C VAL A 287 25.93 -9.21 -9.15
N ILE A 288 24.71 -9.29 -9.65
CA ILE A 288 23.55 -8.61 -9.07
C ILE A 288 22.53 -9.65 -8.62
N ALA A 289 22.19 -9.62 -7.34
CA ALA A 289 21.14 -10.44 -6.75
C ALA A 289 19.97 -9.53 -6.33
N ALA A 290 18.81 -9.73 -6.95
CA ALA A 290 17.56 -9.15 -6.50
C ALA A 290 16.84 -10.17 -5.59
N VAL A 291 16.49 -9.78 -4.37
CA VAL A 291 15.87 -10.65 -3.37
C VAL A 291 14.61 -10.01 -2.80
N TYR A 292 13.56 -10.79 -2.57
CA TYR A 292 12.36 -10.34 -1.88
C TYR A 292 12.06 -11.23 -0.68
N ARG A 293 11.76 -10.61 0.46
CA ARG A 293 11.19 -11.29 1.63
C ARG A 293 9.76 -10.82 1.82
N PRO A 294 8.74 -11.70 1.70
CA PRO A 294 7.37 -11.35 2.05
C PRO A 294 7.26 -10.93 3.52
N PRO A 295 6.45 -9.92 3.87
CA PRO A 295 6.39 -9.39 5.24
C PRO A 295 5.97 -10.44 6.27
N HIS A 296 5.08 -11.35 5.86
CA HIS A 296 4.56 -12.44 6.70
C HIS A 296 5.46 -13.68 6.73
N PHE A 297 6.55 -13.73 5.94
CA PHE A 297 7.45 -14.88 5.94
C PHE A 297 8.42 -14.82 7.12
N CYS A 298 8.45 -15.90 7.91
CA CYS A 298 9.20 -15.94 9.17
C CYS A 298 10.70 -15.74 8.95
N LEU A 299 11.28 -14.76 9.67
CA LEU A 299 12.70 -14.41 9.55
C LEU A 299 13.63 -15.60 9.85
N LYS A 300 13.31 -16.44 10.84
CA LYS A 300 14.09 -17.65 11.18
C LYS A 300 14.16 -18.67 10.04
N LYS A 301 13.17 -18.69 9.16
CA LYS A 301 13.12 -19.56 7.97
C LYS A 301 13.81 -18.93 6.77
N PHE A 302 13.75 -17.60 6.68
CA PHE A 302 14.38 -16.81 5.63
C PHE A 302 15.91 -16.78 5.74
N LEU A 303 16.44 -16.48 6.94
CA LEU A 303 17.88 -16.23 7.14
C LEU A 303 18.79 -17.37 6.66
N PRO A 304 18.51 -18.67 6.95
CA PRO A 304 19.38 -19.75 6.48
C PRO A 304 19.45 -19.84 4.95
N ASN A 305 18.34 -19.59 4.25
CA ASN A 305 18.32 -19.56 2.78
C ASN A 305 19.09 -18.35 2.23
N MET A 306 18.98 -17.20 2.91
CA MET A 306 19.73 -16.01 2.56
C MET A 306 21.23 -16.20 2.77
N GLU A 307 21.66 -16.80 3.88
CA GLU A 307 23.05 -17.12 4.16
C GLU A 307 23.64 -18.09 3.13
N SER A 308 22.92 -19.18 2.81
CA SER A 308 23.31 -20.12 1.74
C SER A 308 23.43 -19.44 0.38
N LEU A 309 22.55 -18.48 0.06
CA LEU A 309 22.66 -17.70 -1.16
C LEU A 309 23.94 -16.86 -1.13
N LEU A 310 24.17 -16.10 -0.06
CA LEU A 310 25.37 -15.26 0.09
C LEU A 310 26.66 -16.09 0.01
N ASP A 311 26.72 -17.26 0.65
CA ASP A 311 27.86 -18.20 0.54
C ASP A 311 28.10 -18.59 -0.92
N SER A 312 27.03 -18.92 -1.63
CA SER A 312 27.13 -19.28 -3.05
C SER A 312 27.55 -18.09 -3.93
N LEU A 313 27.15 -16.87 -3.59
CA LEU A 313 27.58 -15.65 -4.28
C LEU A 313 29.07 -15.37 -4.04
N ASP A 314 29.53 -15.50 -2.80
CA ASP A 314 30.93 -15.28 -2.42
C ASP A 314 31.86 -16.27 -3.15
N MET A 315 31.40 -17.50 -3.39
CA MET A 315 32.12 -18.52 -4.16
C MET A 315 32.19 -18.26 -5.68
N MET A 316 31.42 -17.32 -6.24
CA MET A 316 31.36 -17.11 -7.69
C MET A 316 32.60 -16.41 -8.30
N ASN A 317 33.65 -16.10 -7.51
CA ASN A 317 34.90 -15.46 -7.98
C ASN A 317 34.67 -14.27 -8.94
N HIS A 318 33.61 -13.50 -8.70
CA HIS A 318 33.14 -12.42 -9.56
C HIS A 318 32.67 -11.26 -8.70
N GLN A 319 33.32 -10.11 -8.83
CA GLN A 319 33.15 -8.96 -7.94
C GLN A 319 32.99 -7.68 -8.78
N PRO A 320 32.25 -6.68 -8.28
CA PRO A 320 31.54 -6.68 -7.00
C PRO A 320 30.26 -7.52 -7.03
N VAL A 321 29.89 -8.07 -5.87
CA VAL A 321 28.57 -8.67 -5.64
C VAL A 321 27.65 -7.62 -5.02
N ILE A 322 26.50 -7.39 -5.65
CA ILE A 322 25.52 -6.39 -5.26
C ILE A 322 24.22 -7.11 -4.96
N VAL A 323 23.77 -7.03 -3.71
CA VAL A 323 22.48 -7.59 -3.29
C VAL A 323 21.53 -6.43 -3.03
N CYS A 324 20.40 -6.44 -3.72
CA CYS A 324 19.34 -5.44 -3.59
C CYS A 324 17.99 -6.13 -3.42
N GLY A 325 17.04 -5.45 -2.82
CA GLY A 325 15.78 -6.11 -2.50
C GLY A 325 14.93 -5.36 -1.50
N ASP A 326 13.73 -5.88 -1.31
CA ASP A 326 12.86 -5.50 -0.21
C ASP A 326 12.76 -6.67 0.77
N PHE A 327 13.30 -6.44 1.97
CA PHE A 327 13.42 -7.44 3.01
C PHE A 327 12.31 -7.35 4.06
N ASN A 328 11.42 -6.34 3.99
CA ASN A 328 10.37 -6.10 4.98
C ASN A 328 10.88 -6.18 6.45
N GLU A 329 12.08 -5.65 6.71
CA GLU A 329 12.65 -5.48 8.05
C GLU A 329 12.80 -3.98 8.33
N ASP A 330 12.13 -3.49 9.37
CA ASP A 330 12.26 -2.09 9.78
C ASP A 330 13.59 -1.89 10.53
N LEU A 331 14.53 -1.23 9.87
CA LEU A 331 15.83 -0.93 10.45
C LEU A 331 15.82 0.26 11.43
N LEU A 332 14.72 0.98 11.59
CA LEU A 332 14.60 2.06 12.58
C LEU A 332 14.09 1.54 13.94
N CYS A 333 13.54 0.33 13.98
CA CYS A 333 13.18 -0.34 15.23
C CYS A 333 14.42 -0.65 16.09
N LYS A 334 14.31 -0.41 17.40
CA LYS A 334 15.41 -0.58 18.39
C LYS A 334 15.78 -2.06 18.70
N GLY A 335 15.31 -3.02 17.91
CA GLY A 335 15.54 -4.45 18.09
C GLY A 335 16.81 -4.98 17.42
N LYS A 336 17.07 -6.29 17.56
CA LYS A 336 18.11 -6.98 16.77
C LYS A 336 17.68 -7.02 15.30
N LYS A 337 18.60 -6.65 14.40
CA LYS A 337 18.35 -6.51 12.96
C LYS A 337 19.11 -7.60 12.23
N ALA A 338 18.49 -8.77 12.13
CA ALA A 338 19.24 -9.96 11.74
C ALA A 338 19.73 -9.88 10.28
N ILE A 339 19.00 -9.20 9.39
CA ILE A 339 19.40 -9.07 7.98
C ILE A 339 20.51 -8.04 7.85
N GLN A 340 20.43 -6.93 8.57
CA GLN A 340 21.51 -5.95 8.65
C GLN A 340 22.79 -6.59 9.22
N ASP A 341 22.68 -7.39 10.28
CA ASP A 341 23.82 -8.08 10.90
C ASP A 341 24.49 -9.07 9.93
N VAL A 342 23.71 -9.82 9.14
CA VAL A 342 24.23 -10.72 8.10
C VAL A 342 24.92 -9.93 6.97
N SER A 343 24.35 -8.79 6.57
CA SER A 343 24.87 -7.95 5.49
C SER A 343 26.18 -7.24 5.87
N ILE A 344 26.24 -6.66 7.07
CA ILE A 344 27.43 -5.96 7.59
C ILE A 344 28.60 -6.93 7.81
N LYS A 345 28.33 -8.15 8.30
CA LYS A 345 29.38 -9.18 8.51
C LYS A 345 30.14 -9.56 7.24
N ARG A 346 29.56 -9.34 6.05
CA ARG A 346 30.13 -9.76 4.75
C ARG A 346 30.51 -8.58 3.83
N ILE A 347 30.54 -7.34 4.35
CA ILE A 347 30.88 -6.11 3.58
C ILE A 347 29.89 -5.84 2.42
N TYR A 348 28.60 -6.10 2.62
CA TYR A 348 27.56 -5.61 1.70
C TYR A 348 27.09 -4.22 2.15
N THR A 349 27.15 -3.21 1.26
CA THR A 349 26.67 -1.86 1.58
C THR A 349 25.16 -1.77 1.39
N ALA A 350 24.41 -1.59 2.48
CA ALA A 350 22.97 -1.33 2.43
C ALA A 350 22.72 0.16 2.15
N HIS A 351 22.22 0.49 0.96
CA HIS A 351 21.79 1.85 0.61
C HIS A 351 20.27 1.97 0.75
N HIS A 352 19.80 3.02 1.45
CA HIS A 352 18.37 3.30 1.63
C HIS A 352 17.94 4.55 0.86
N SER A 353 16.83 4.43 0.13
CA SER A 353 16.01 5.55 -0.33
C SER A 353 14.86 5.72 0.66
N CYS A 354 14.94 6.71 1.55
CA CYS A 354 13.80 7.14 2.35
C CYS A 354 12.86 7.96 1.46
N ASN A 355 11.69 7.39 1.12
CA ASN A 355 10.59 8.18 0.57
C ASN A 355 9.80 8.77 1.75
N ASN A 356 10.36 9.80 2.40
CA ASN A 356 9.64 10.55 3.44
C ASN A 356 8.73 11.58 2.76
N GLY A 357 7.53 11.15 2.41
CA GLY A 357 6.37 12.03 2.28
C GLY A 357 5.90 12.49 3.67
N LYS A 358 6.71 13.27 4.38
CA LYS A 358 6.26 14.15 5.44
C LYS A 358 6.50 15.57 4.97
N GLN A 359 5.43 16.19 4.46
CA GLN A 359 5.32 17.63 4.48
C GLN A 359 5.31 18.05 5.95
N ASP A 360 6.47 18.38 6.49
CA ASP A 360 6.54 19.21 7.68
C ASP A 360 6.14 20.62 7.24
N THR A 361 4.89 20.96 7.56
CA THR A 361 4.40 22.32 7.60
C THR A 361 5.13 23.07 8.70
N SER A 362 5.91 24.09 8.34
CA SER A 362 6.19 25.24 9.18
C SER A 362 5.82 26.51 8.44
#